data_AF-I3RA35-F1
#
_entry.id   AF-I3RA35-F1
#
_cell.length_a   1.000
_cell.length_b   1.000
_cell.length_c   1.000
_cell.angle_alpha   90.00
_cell.angle_beta   90.00
_cell.angle_gamma   90.00
#
_symmetry.space_group_name_H-M   'P 1'
#
loop_
_entity.id
_entity.type
_entity.pdbx_description
1 polymer ?
#
loop_
_entity_poly.entity_id
_entity_poly.type
_entity_poly.pdbx_seq_one_letter_code
_entity_poly.pdbx_strand_id
1 'polypeptide(L)' 'MSSPLSNPFVHYGIGLSSTAILVFIAFTFVDGITRWLMLGIAVLELTVAPQILKRVGQAA' A
#
# COMPACT_ATOMS: atom_id res chain seq x y z
N MET A 1 -4.95 20.81 16.66
CA MET A 1 -5.00 20.90 15.19
C MET A 1 -5.54 19.59 14.67
N SER A 2 -6.78 19.55 14.19
CA SER A 2 -7.41 18.32 13.71
C SER A 2 -6.88 18.01 12.31
N SER A 3 -5.70 17.40 12.23
CA SER A 3 -5.11 17.03 10.95
C SER A 3 -5.79 15.76 10.44
N PRO A 4 -6.39 15.77 9.24
CA PRO A 4 -7.00 14.58 8.62
C PRO A 4 -6.02 13.41 8.48
N LEU A 5 -4.73 13.72 8.45
CA LEU A 5 -3.61 12.78 8.38
C LEU A 5 -3.26 12.13 9.73
N SER A 6 -3.79 12.62 10.87
CA SER A 6 -3.61 11.94 12.17
C SER A 6 -4.50 10.72 12.33
N ASN A 7 -5.47 10.52 11.42
CA ASN A 7 -6.39 9.40 11.48
C ASN A 7 -5.75 8.17 10.82
N PRO A 8 -5.47 7.07 11.57
CA PRO A 8 -4.88 5.86 11.01
C PRO A 8 -5.68 5.33 9.83
N PHE A 9 -7.00 5.46 9.83
CA PHE A 9 -7.87 5.00 8.75
C PHE A 9 -7.59 5.71 7.41
N VAL A 10 -7.20 6.98 7.43
CA VAL A 10 -6.88 7.74 6.21
C VAL A 10 -5.53 7.27 5.64
N HIS A 11 -4.55 7.01 6.50
CA HIS A 11 -3.26 6.48 6.06
C HIS A 11 -3.33 5.02 5.57
N TYR A 12 -4.08 4.15 6.25
CA TYR A 12 -4.31 2.79 5.77
C TYR A 12 -5.15 2.78 4.49
N GLY A 13 -6.11 3.69 4.34
CA GLY A 13 -6.93 3.81 3.14
C GLY A 13 -6.13 4.16 1.89
N ILE A 14 -5.12 5.03 2.00
CA ILE A 14 -4.24 5.40 0.88
C ILE A 14 -3.31 4.24 0.48
N GLY A 15 -2.77 3.49 1.45
CA GLY A 15 -1.96 2.30 1.15
C GLY A 15 -2.79 1.19 0.50
N LEU A 16 -3.98 0.93 1.03
CA LEU A 16 -4.90 -0.09 0.51
C LEU A 16 -5.38 0.22 -0.92
N SER A 17 -5.63 1.48 -1.25
CA SER A 17 -6.07 1.85 -2.59
C SER A 17 -4.98 1.62 -3.64
N SER A 18 -3.73 1.98 -3.35
CA SER A 18 -2.58 1.72 -4.22
C SER A 18 -2.40 0.21 -4.45
N THR A 19 -2.42 -0.57 -3.36
CA THR A 19 -2.32 -2.03 -3.45
C THR A 19 -3.46 -2.63 -4.27
N ALA A 20 -4.70 -2.16 -4.08
CA ALA A 20 -5.85 -2.64 -4.86
C ALA A 20 -5.72 -2.32 -6.36
N ILE A 21 -5.20 -1.13 -6.71
CA ILE A 21 -4.92 -0.74 -8.10
C ILE A 21 -3.84 -1.65 -8.70
N LEU A 22 -2.74 -1.91 -7.98
CA LEU A 22 -1.69 -2.80 -8.45
C LEU A 22 -2.19 -4.22 -8.70
N VAL A 23 -3.00 -4.76 -7.78
CA VAL A 23 -3.63 -6.08 -7.95
C VAL A 23 -4.55 -6.08 -9.16
N PHE A 24 -5.40 -5.06 -9.31
CA PHE A 24 -6.28 -4.94 -10.46
C PHE A 24 -5.48 -4.95 -11.77
N ILE A 25 -4.44 -4.12 -11.88
CA ILE A 25 -3.61 -4.02 -13.07
C ILE A 25 -2.90 -5.34 -13.37
N ALA A 26 -2.36 -6.00 -12.35
CA ALA A 26 -1.68 -7.28 -12.49
C ALA A 26 -2.60 -8.36 -13.07
N PHE A 27 -3.90 -8.34 -12.76
CA PHE A 27 -4.85 -9.33 -13.26
C PHE A 27 -5.53 -8.94 -14.58
N THR A 28 -5.63 -7.66 -14.92
CA THR A 28 -6.35 -7.21 -16.11
C THR A 28 -5.47 -6.85 -17.31
N PHE A 29 -4.23 -6.41 -17.08
CA PHE A 29 -3.37 -5.86 -18.14
C PHE A 29 -2.05 -6.60 -18.32
N VAL A 30 -1.70 -7.53 -17.42
CA VAL A 30 -0.35 -8.10 -17.35
C VAL A 30 -0.38 -9.61 -17.26
N ASP A 31 0.39 -10.26 -18.13
CA ASP A 31 0.50 -11.72 -18.19
C ASP A 31 1.90 -12.24 -17.83
N GLY A 32 1.98 -13.54 -17.58
CA GLY A 32 3.24 -14.24 -17.34
C GLY A 32 3.96 -13.79 -16.07
N ILE A 33 5.29 -13.68 -16.14
CA ILE A 33 6.16 -13.35 -15.00
C ILE A 33 5.92 -11.94 -14.46
N THR A 34 5.56 -10.99 -15.31
CA THR A 34 5.34 -9.60 -14.92
C THR A 34 4.16 -9.49 -13.94
N ARG A 35 3.13 -10.34 -14.07
CA ARG A 35 2.03 -10.42 -13.10
C ARG A 35 2.52 -10.80 -11.71
N TRP A 36 3.36 -11.82 -11.61
CA TRP A 36 3.92 -12.26 -10.34
C TRP A 36 4.82 -11.19 -9.72
N LEU A 37 5.56 -10.44 -10.55
CA LEU A 37 6.39 -9.33 -10.09
C LEU A 37 5.52 -8.20 -9.50
N MET A 38 4.44 -7.81 -10.19
CA MET A 38 3.50 -6.80 -9.70
C MET A 38 2.79 -7.24 -8.42
N LEU A 39 2.39 -8.51 -8.32
CA LEU A 39 1.80 -9.04 -7.08
C LEU A 39 2.81 -9.03 -5.94
N GLY A 40 4.09 -9.33 -6.22
CA GLY A 40 5.17 -9.20 -5.24
C GLY A 40 5.29 -7.77 -4.73
N ILE A 41 5.24 -6.77 -5.62
CA ILE A 41 5.26 -5.34 -5.25
C ILE A 41 4.03 -4.97 -4.43
N ALA A 42 2.84 -5.43 -4.81
CA ALA A 42 1.60 -5.15 -4.08
C ALA A 42 1.64 -5.72 -2.64
N VAL A 43 2.17 -6.93 -2.46
CA VAL A 43 2.37 -7.52 -1.12
C VAL A 43 3.41 -6.74 -0.32
N LEU A 44 4.48 -6.29 -0.97
CA LEU A 44 5.49 -5.42 -0.36
C LEU A 44 4.89 -4.10 0.10
N GLU A 45 4.10 -3.43 -0.73
CA GLU A 45 3.38 -2.20 -0.34
C GLU A 45 2.49 -2.45 0.88
N LEU A 46 1.66 -3.50 0.83
CA LEU A 46 0.70 -3.81 1.88
C LEU A 46 1.37 -4.12 3.23
N THR A 47 2.59 -4.66 3.21
CA THR A 47 3.33 -5.05 4.42
C THR A 47 4.30 -3.97 4.91
N VAL A 48 4.95 -3.25 4.00
CA VAL A 48 5.98 -2.26 4.31
C VAL A 48 5.37 -0.89 4.60
N ALA A 49 4.40 -0.42 3.82
CA ALA A 49 3.77 0.88 4.04
C ALA A 49 3.24 1.07 5.48
N PRO A 50 2.50 0.11 6.08
CA PRO A 50 2.05 0.26 7.47
C PRO A 50 3.20 0.16 8.48
N GLN A 51 4.26 -0.59 8.19
CA GLN A 51 5.43 -0.68 9.08
C GLN A 51 6.24 0.61 9.10
N ILE A 52 6.47 1.23 7.93
CA ILE A 52 7.13 2.53 7.84
C ILE A 52 6.31 3.57 8.60
N LEU A 53 4.99 3.56 8.42
CA LEU A 53 4.12 4.49 9.11
C LEU A 53 4.13 4.31 10.63
N LYS A 54 4.14 3.06 11.11
CA LYS A 54 4.34 2.76 12.55
C LYS A 54 5.65 3.32 13.07
N ARG A 55 6.75 3.20 12.31
CA ARG A 55 8.07 3.73 12.70
C ARG A 55 8.09 5.26 12.70
N VAL A 56 7.51 5.90 11.68
CA VAL A 56 7.43 7.37 11.59
C VAL A 56 6.54 7.94 12.69
N GLY A 57 5.40 7.31 12.99
CA GLY A 57 4.52 7.71 14.09
C GLY A 57 5.07 7.44 15.49
N GLN A 58 6.06 6.55 15.63
CA GLN A 58 6.79 6.31 16.89
C GLN A 58 8.03 7.19 17.07
N ALA A 59 8.50 7.84 16.00
CA ALA A 59 9.66 8.73 16.00
C ALA A 59 9.29 10.22 16.19
N ALA A 60 8.01 10.52 16.44
CA ALA A 60 7.46 11.86 16.68
C ALA A 60 6.91 11.98 18.11
#